data_AF-A0A378MU22-F1
#
_entry.id   AF-A0A378MU22-F1
#
_cell.length_a   1.000
_cell.length_b   1.000
_cell.length_c   1.000
_cell.angle_alpha   90.00
_cell.angle_beta   90.00
_cell.angle_gamma   90.00
#
_symmetry.space_group_name_H-M   'P 1'
#
loop_
_entity.id
_entity.type
_entity.pdbx_description
1 polymer ?
#
loop_
_entity_poly.entity_id
_entity_poly.type
_entity_poly.pdbx_seq_one_letter_code
_entity_poly.pdbx_strand_id
1 'polypeptide(L)'
;MEQSAFAPSNLVPGISVSPDRMLQARLFNYADAQRYRLGVNHHQIPVNAPRCPVHSNARDGQGRVDGNYGSTIHYEPNSFGKWQEQAQYAEPPLKINGDAAHWNYREDDADYFSQPRVLFNMMNDEQKQALFNNTAAGMGDALDFIKYRHIRNCYACDPAYGEGVAKALGMTVEDAIAARTTDPALGQPGLL
;
A
#
# COMPACT_ATOMS: atom_id res chain seq x y z
N MET A 1 6.44 -1.27 -22.42
CA MET A 1 5.64 -1.07 -21.19
C MET A 1 6.44 -1.50 -19.95
N GLU A 2 7.17 -2.63 -20.01
CA GLU A 2 7.98 -3.21 -18.92
C GLU A 2 8.91 -2.24 -18.15
N GLN A 3 9.52 -1.27 -18.86
CA GLN A 3 10.46 -0.33 -18.25
C GLN A 3 9.81 0.91 -17.63
N SER A 4 8.48 0.94 -17.54
CA SER A 4 7.79 2.02 -16.82
C SER A 4 8.08 1.98 -15.31
N ALA A 5 8.18 3.16 -14.72
CA ALA A 5 8.49 3.37 -13.32
C ALA A 5 7.54 4.41 -12.72
N PHE A 6 6.64 3.96 -11.84
CA PHE A 6 5.69 4.81 -11.12
C PHE A 6 6.08 4.86 -9.65
N ALA A 7 6.21 6.05 -9.08
CA ALA A 7 6.51 6.23 -7.66
C ALA A 7 5.50 7.20 -7.04
N PRO A 8 4.88 6.87 -5.89
CA PRO A 8 4.01 7.79 -5.17
C PRO A 8 4.69 9.10 -4.73
N SER A 9 6.02 9.13 -4.69
CA SER A 9 6.82 10.33 -4.44
C SER A 9 6.97 11.26 -5.65
N ASN A 10 6.54 10.86 -6.84
CA ASN A 10 6.49 11.74 -8.03
C ASN A 10 5.27 12.67 -7.95
N LEU A 11 5.33 13.63 -7.04
CA LEU A 11 4.29 14.62 -6.76
C LEU A 11 4.55 15.93 -7.51
N VAL A 12 3.57 16.82 -7.52
CA VAL A 12 3.64 18.15 -8.16
C VAL A 12 3.07 19.21 -7.22
N PRO A 13 3.49 20.49 -7.34
CA PRO A 13 2.94 21.57 -6.53
C PRO A 13 1.40 21.58 -6.57
N GLY A 14 0.77 21.60 -5.40
CA GLY A 14 -0.69 21.51 -5.22
C GLY A 14 -1.24 20.11 -4.95
N ILE A 15 -0.43 19.05 -5.09
CA ILE A 15 -0.79 17.67 -4.74
C ILE A 15 0.30 17.09 -3.83
N SER A 16 -0.06 16.74 -2.60
CA SER A 16 0.88 16.19 -1.61
C SER A 16 0.29 15.00 -0.85
N VAL A 17 0.95 14.57 0.21
CA VAL A 17 0.76 13.31 0.92
C VAL A 17 0.04 13.51 2.24
N SER A 18 -0.63 12.46 2.70
CA SER A 18 -1.20 12.35 4.04
C SER A 18 -0.26 11.56 4.97
N PRO A 19 -0.46 11.61 6.30
CA PRO A 19 0.28 10.78 7.25
C PRO A 19 -0.17 9.30 7.27
N ASP A 20 -0.84 8.81 6.22
CA ASP A 20 -1.19 7.39 6.07
C ASP A 20 0.09 6.53 6.12
N ARG A 21 0.16 5.59 7.08
CA ARG A 21 1.35 4.76 7.32
C ARG A 21 1.76 3.92 6.10
N MET A 22 0.79 3.44 5.32
CA MET A 22 1.05 2.70 4.08
C MET A 22 1.57 3.63 2.98
N LEU A 23 1.00 4.83 2.84
CA LEU A 23 1.51 5.81 1.87
C LEU A 23 2.95 6.22 2.19
N GLN A 24 3.24 6.53 3.45
CA GLN A 24 4.56 6.97 3.91
C GLN A 24 5.66 5.97 3.55
N ALA A 25 5.42 4.66 3.72
CA ALA A 25 6.36 3.62 3.30
C ALA A 25 6.58 3.61 1.77
N ARG A 26 5.51 3.81 1.00
CA ARG A 26 5.57 3.79 -0.46
C ARG A 26 6.29 4.99 -1.07
N LEU A 27 6.41 6.11 -0.34
CA LEU A 27 7.11 7.31 -0.83
C LEU A 27 8.59 7.05 -1.15
N PHE A 28 9.25 6.17 -0.39
CA PHE A 28 10.65 5.81 -0.68
C PHE A 28 10.78 4.45 -1.39
N ASN A 29 9.92 3.48 -1.05
CA ASN A 29 10.10 2.08 -1.48
C ASN A 29 10.09 1.90 -3.01
N TYR A 30 9.24 2.64 -3.72
CA TYR A 30 9.14 2.52 -5.17
C TYR A 30 10.39 3.02 -5.89
N ALA A 31 10.91 4.18 -5.47
CA ALA A 31 12.13 4.74 -6.05
C ALA A 31 13.32 3.80 -5.80
N ASP A 32 13.39 3.18 -4.62
CA ASP A 32 14.42 2.19 -4.31
C ASP A 32 14.34 0.95 -5.21
N ALA A 33 13.17 0.32 -5.28
CA ALA A 33 12.93 -0.85 -6.13
C ALA A 33 13.24 -0.57 -7.61
N GLN A 34 12.96 0.65 -8.10
CA GLN A 34 13.24 1.04 -9.48
C GLN A 34 14.73 1.18 -9.77
N ARG A 35 15.53 1.70 -8.82
CA ARG A 35 16.99 1.77 -9.00
C ARG A 35 17.59 0.38 -9.19
N TYR A 36 17.12 -0.60 -8.42
CA TYR A 36 17.54 -1.99 -8.60
C TYR A 36 17.06 -2.57 -9.94
N ARG A 37 15.75 -2.44 -10.23
CA ARG A 37 15.13 -3.08 -11.40
C ARG A 37 15.55 -2.48 -12.74
N LEU A 38 15.75 -1.17 -12.82
CA LEU A 38 15.94 -0.42 -14.07
C LEU A 38 17.24 0.38 -14.11
N GLY A 39 18.01 0.39 -13.02
CA GLY A 39 19.23 1.19 -12.89
C GLY A 39 18.97 2.59 -12.36
N VAL A 40 20.01 3.22 -11.80
CA VAL A 40 19.93 4.56 -11.19
C VAL A 40 19.52 5.66 -12.19
N ASN A 41 19.85 5.48 -13.47
CA ASN A 41 19.53 6.40 -14.55
C ASN A 41 18.19 6.07 -15.25
N HIS A 42 17.28 5.30 -14.63
CA HIS A 42 16.01 4.88 -15.25
C HIS A 42 15.09 6.04 -15.69
N HIS A 43 15.30 7.24 -15.14
CA HIS A 43 14.62 8.47 -15.55
C HIS A 43 14.98 8.92 -16.98
N GLN A 44 16.07 8.40 -17.56
CA GLN A 44 16.48 8.65 -18.94
C GLN A 44 15.72 7.80 -19.96
N ILE A 45 15.04 6.74 -19.51
CA ILE A 45 14.19 5.90 -20.37
C ILE A 45 13.00 6.76 -20.84
N PRO A 46 12.69 6.85 -22.15
CA PRO A 46 11.73 7.83 -22.68
C PRO A 46 10.34 7.84 -22.03
N VAL A 47 9.86 6.69 -21.54
CA VAL A 47 8.56 6.59 -20.86
C VAL A 47 8.57 7.18 -19.44
N ASN A 48 9.74 7.24 -18.79
CA ASN A 48 9.92 7.77 -17.45
C ASN A 48 10.44 9.22 -17.46
N ALA A 49 10.92 9.69 -18.62
CA ALA A 49 11.49 11.01 -18.77
C ALA A 49 10.42 12.10 -18.62
N PRO A 50 10.64 13.12 -17.79
CA PRO A 50 9.73 14.26 -17.68
C PRO A 50 9.74 15.08 -18.97
N ARG A 51 8.61 15.74 -19.25
CA ARG A 51 8.42 16.61 -20.42
C ARG A 51 8.45 18.10 -20.06
N CYS A 52 9.18 18.42 -19.00
CA CYS A 52 9.39 19.77 -18.48
C CYS A 52 10.89 19.95 -18.12
N PRO A 53 11.36 21.18 -17.83
CA PRO A 53 12.74 21.40 -17.43
C PRO A 53 13.13 20.57 -16.19
N VAL A 54 14.33 19.97 -16.21
CA VAL A 54 14.90 19.18 -15.10
C VAL A 54 16.30 19.67 -14.76
N HIS A 55 16.51 19.99 -13.48
CA HIS A 55 17.80 20.43 -12.95
C HIS A 55 18.07 19.76 -11.59
N SER A 56 18.24 18.44 -11.58
CA SER A 56 18.41 17.62 -10.37
C SER A 56 19.85 17.53 -9.84
N ASN A 57 20.84 17.91 -10.67
CA ASN A 57 22.27 17.67 -10.42
C ASN A 57 22.63 16.19 -10.13
N ALA A 58 21.79 15.23 -10.52
CA ALA A 58 22.16 13.81 -10.50
C ALA A 58 23.33 13.59 -11.49
N ARG A 59 24.43 12.98 -11.02
CA ARG A 59 25.65 12.73 -11.81
C ARG A 59 25.96 11.24 -11.93
N ASP A 60 26.61 10.88 -13.03
CA ASP A 60 27.20 9.56 -13.27
C ASP A 60 26.19 8.40 -13.16
N GLY A 61 26.60 7.28 -12.57
CA GLY A 61 25.82 6.04 -12.54
C GLY A 61 25.93 5.24 -13.85
N GLN A 62 25.57 3.95 -13.77
CA GLN A 62 25.62 3.05 -14.91
C GLN A 62 24.74 3.56 -16.06
N GLY A 63 25.24 3.47 -17.29
CA GLY A 63 24.45 3.77 -18.50
C GLY A 63 24.07 5.24 -18.67
N ARG A 64 24.89 6.18 -18.18
CA ARG A 64 24.61 7.62 -18.31
C ARG A 64 24.73 8.08 -19.77
N VAL A 65 23.62 8.57 -20.36
CA VAL A 65 23.56 8.94 -21.80
C VAL A 65 22.99 10.32 -22.11
N ASP A 66 22.67 11.13 -21.11
CA ASP A 66 21.98 12.43 -21.24
C ASP A 66 22.91 13.67 -21.24
N GLY A 67 24.23 13.47 -21.38
CA GLY A 67 25.24 14.53 -21.28
C GLY A 67 25.69 14.88 -19.86
N ASN A 68 25.11 14.27 -18.82
CA ASN A 68 25.59 14.32 -17.43
C ASN A 68 25.73 15.74 -16.84
N TYR A 69 24.91 16.69 -17.30
CA TYR A 69 25.03 18.14 -17.00
C TYR A 69 26.39 18.78 -17.37
N GLY A 70 27.20 18.12 -18.19
CA GLY A 70 28.49 18.60 -18.68
C GLY A 70 29.45 19.07 -17.57
N SER A 71 30.21 20.12 -17.85
CA SER A 71 31.15 20.73 -16.90
C SER A 71 30.49 21.70 -15.90
N THR A 72 29.17 21.71 -15.80
CA THR A 72 28.47 22.56 -14.82
C THR A 72 28.98 22.23 -13.41
N ILE A 73 29.13 23.23 -12.55
CA ILE A 73 29.42 23.02 -11.13
C ILE A 73 28.45 22.00 -10.52
N HIS A 74 28.95 21.10 -9.68
CA HIS A 74 28.18 19.95 -9.18
C HIS A 74 27.83 20.04 -7.68
N TYR A 75 27.92 21.23 -7.08
CA TYR A 75 27.63 21.44 -5.66
C TYR A 75 26.79 22.70 -5.42
N GLU A 76 26.11 22.75 -4.28
CA GLU A 76 25.36 23.88 -3.74
C GLU A 76 25.58 23.90 -2.22
N PRO A 77 25.73 25.07 -1.56
CA PRO A 77 25.73 26.42 -2.13
C PRO A 77 26.96 26.73 -2.99
N ASN A 78 26.79 27.55 -4.03
CA ASN A 78 27.89 27.99 -4.91
C ASN A 78 27.74 29.46 -5.33
N SER A 79 28.85 30.10 -5.70
CA SER A 79 28.91 31.53 -6.06
C SER A 79 28.44 31.85 -7.49
N PHE A 80 27.85 30.89 -8.21
CA PHE A 80 27.52 31.01 -9.64
C PHE A 80 26.01 30.90 -9.92
N GLY A 81 25.17 30.87 -8.87
CA GLY A 81 23.72 30.83 -8.99
C GLY A 81 23.19 29.55 -9.63
N LYS A 82 23.90 28.43 -9.50
CA LYS A 82 23.47 27.12 -10.02
C LYS A 82 22.76 26.32 -8.93
N TRP A 83 21.73 25.57 -9.32
CA TRP A 83 20.96 24.67 -8.45
C TRP A 83 20.16 25.38 -7.35
N GLN A 84 19.71 26.61 -7.61
CA GLN A 84 18.92 27.38 -6.65
C GLN A 84 17.60 26.67 -6.30
N GLU A 85 17.26 26.68 -5.01
CA GLU A 85 15.97 26.20 -4.51
C GLU A 85 14.79 27.05 -5.03
N GLN A 86 13.58 26.50 -4.89
CA GLN A 86 12.33 27.14 -5.32
C GLN A 86 11.36 27.28 -4.14
N ALA A 87 11.66 28.23 -3.25
CA ALA A 87 10.94 28.45 -1.99
C ALA A 87 9.45 28.78 -2.17
N GLN A 88 9.03 29.28 -3.34
CA GLN A 88 7.63 29.59 -3.65
C GLN A 88 6.69 28.37 -3.65
N TYR A 89 7.24 27.15 -3.61
CA TYR A 89 6.46 25.90 -3.54
C TYR A 89 6.48 25.24 -2.16
N ALA A 90 6.93 25.95 -1.12
CA ALA A 90 6.95 25.42 0.24
C ALA A 90 5.55 25.01 0.73
N GLU A 91 5.45 23.84 1.37
CA GLU A 91 4.22 23.38 2.00
C GLU A 91 3.94 24.14 3.30
N PRO A 92 2.65 24.34 3.66
CA PRO A 92 2.32 24.81 5.00
C PRO A 92 2.74 23.75 6.05
N PRO A 93 3.05 24.17 7.29
CA PRO A 93 3.45 23.24 8.33
C PRO A 93 2.30 22.27 8.69
N LEU A 94 2.63 20.99 8.87
CA LEU A 94 1.71 19.98 9.39
C LEU A 94 1.84 19.88 10.92
N LYS A 95 0.71 19.99 11.63
CA LYS A 95 0.69 19.84 13.09
C LYS A 95 0.94 18.38 13.49
N ILE A 96 1.84 18.16 14.45
CA ILE A 96 2.14 16.84 15.03
C ILE A 96 1.83 16.88 16.52
N ASN A 97 1.20 15.84 17.05
CA ASN A 97 0.94 15.67 18.48
C ASN A 97 1.30 14.24 18.91
N GLY A 98 1.89 14.10 20.10
CA GLY A 98 2.32 12.81 20.66
C GLY A 98 3.81 12.52 20.44
N ASP A 99 4.30 11.51 21.15
CA ASP A 99 5.70 11.09 21.10
C ASP A 99 5.99 10.21 19.89
N ALA A 100 7.27 10.17 19.49
CA ALA A 100 7.75 9.22 18.50
C ALA A 100 7.80 7.81 19.10
N ALA A 101 6.89 6.93 18.67
CA ALA A 101 6.80 5.56 19.14
C ALA A 101 6.18 4.63 18.08
N HIS A 102 6.29 3.32 18.30
CA HIS A 102 5.56 2.31 17.53
C HIS A 102 4.13 2.17 18.09
N TRP A 103 3.28 3.13 17.75
CA TRP A 103 1.89 3.16 18.21
C TRP A 103 1.06 1.99 17.67
N ASN A 104 0.44 1.22 18.57
CA ASN A 104 -0.41 0.09 18.23
C ASN A 104 -1.68 0.57 17.51
N TYR A 105 -1.83 0.22 16.23
CA TYR A 105 -2.97 0.66 15.42
C TYR A 105 -4.31 0.14 15.94
N ARG A 106 -4.33 -1.02 16.62
CA ARG A 106 -5.57 -1.61 17.15
C ARG A 106 -6.13 -0.84 18.34
N GLU A 107 -5.32 -0.02 19.01
CA GLU A 107 -5.76 0.91 20.05
C GLU A 107 -6.28 2.23 19.47
N ASP A 108 -5.84 2.57 18.27
CA ASP A 108 -6.27 3.77 17.52
C ASP A 108 -7.60 3.53 16.81
N ASP A 109 -7.72 2.39 16.11
CA ASP A 109 -8.94 1.95 15.43
C ASP A 109 -9.06 0.42 15.41
N ALA A 110 -10.24 -0.08 15.80
CA ALA A 110 -10.59 -1.50 15.78
C ALA A 110 -11.92 -1.78 15.04
N ASP A 111 -12.45 -0.83 14.28
CA ASP A 111 -13.63 -1.05 13.44
C ASP A 111 -13.25 -1.74 12.12
N TYR A 112 -13.06 -3.05 12.20
CA TYR A 112 -12.67 -3.86 11.05
C TYR A 112 -13.82 -4.19 10.10
N PHE A 113 -15.07 -3.99 10.53
CA PHE A 113 -16.21 -4.69 9.95
C PHE A 113 -17.35 -3.80 9.47
N SER A 114 -17.42 -2.53 9.88
CA SER A 114 -18.51 -1.65 9.43
C SER A 114 -18.50 -1.45 7.90
N GLN A 115 -17.37 -1.08 7.31
CA GLN A 115 -17.29 -0.81 5.87
C GLN A 115 -17.48 -2.07 5.01
N PRO A 116 -16.85 -3.23 5.31
CA PRO A 116 -17.13 -4.46 4.59
C PRO A 116 -18.59 -4.91 4.69
N ARG A 117 -19.24 -4.71 5.85
CA ARG A 117 -20.68 -4.99 6.03
C ARG A 117 -21.55 -4.11 5.14
N VAL A 118 -21.26 -2.81 5.06
CA VAL A 118 -21.97 -1.89 4.16
C VAL A 118 -21.79 -2.35 2.72
N LEU A 119 -20.58 -2.72 2.29
CA LEU A 119 -20.32 -3.24 0.95
C LEU A 119 -21.13 -4.51 0.67
N PHE A 120 -21.11 -5.48 1.58
CA PHE A 120 -21.86 -6.73 1.44
C PHE A 120 -23.37 -6.47 1.30
N ASN A 121 -23.91 -5.52 2.08
CA ASN A 121 -25.34 -5.17 2.04
C ASN A 121 -25.74 -4.37 0.80
N MET A 122 -24.79 -3.77 0.08
CA MET A 122 -25.03 -3.16 -1.23
C MET A 122 -25.06 -4.18 -2.37
N MET A 123 -24.60 -5.42 -2.15
CA MET A 123 -24.61 -6.47 -3.17
C MET A 123 -26.01 -7.05 -3.37
N ASN A 124 -26.36 -7.32 -4.63
CA ASN A 124 -27.52 -8.17 -4.95
C ASN A 124 -27.20 -9.67 -4.71
N ASP A 125 -28.21 -10.52 -4.80
CA ASP A 125 -28.06 -11.95 -4.47
C ASP A 125 -27.07 -12.69 -5.39
N GLU A 126 -27.02 -12.34 -6.68
CA GLU A 126 -26.06 -12.91 -7.62
C GLU A 126 -24.62 -12.54 -7.25
N GLN A 127 -24.39 -11.28 -6.89
CA GLN A 127 -23.09 -10.78 -6.43
C GLN A 127 -22.68 -11.41 -5.10
N LYS A 128 -23.62 -11.59 -4.16
CA LYS A 128 -23.36 -12.30 -2.90
C LYS A 128 -22.97 -13.76 -3.17
N GLN A 129 -23.70 -14.45 -4.03
CA GLN A 129 -23.37 -15.82 -4.39
C GLN A 129 -22.01 -15.91 -5.10
N ALA A 130 -21.69 -14.95 -5.98
CA ALA A 130 -20.38 -14.87 -6.61
C ALA A 130 -19.26 -14.63 -5.57
N LEU A 131 -19.47 -13.73 -4.60
CA LEU A 131 -18.53 -13.50 -3.50
C LEU A 131 -18.26 -14.79 -2.73
N PHE A 132 -19.29 -15.55 -2.35
CA PHE A 132 -19.13 -16.81 -1.62
C PHE A 132 -18.36 -17.85 -2.44
N ASN A 133 -18.75 -18.05 -3.70
CA ASN A 133 -18.13 -19.03 -4.60
C ASN A 133 -16.67 -18.69 -4.90
N ASN A 134 -16.38 -17.42 -5.20
CA ASN A 134 -15.02 -16.94 -5.45
C ASN A 134 -14.14 -17.05 -4.20
N THR A 135 -14.70 -16.79 -3.02
CA THR A 135 -14.00 -16.96 -1.75
C THR A 135 -13.64 -18.43 -1.54
N ALA A 136 -14.61 -19.34 -1.66
CA ALA A 136 -14.37 -20.77 -1.49
C ALA A 136 -13.33 -21.30 -2.49
N ALA A 137 -13.43 -20.89 -3.76
CA ALA A 137 -12.44 -21.25 -4.79
C ALA A 137 -11.05 -20.68 -4.47
N GLY A 138 -10.96 -19.43 -4.00
CA GLY A 138 -9.70 -18.78 -3.63
C GLY A 138 -9.04 -19.38 -2.38
N MET A 139 -9.81 -19.94 -1.45
CA MET A 139 -9.27 -20.64 -0.29
C MET A 139 -8.73 -22.04 -0.62
N GLY A 140 -9.29 -22.71 -1.64
CA GLY A 140 -8.77 -23.98 -2.15
C GLY A 140 -8.52 -25.04 -1.06
N ASP A 141 -7.32 -25.61 -1.07
CA ASP A 141 -6.84 -26.63 -0.13
C ASP A 141 -6.18 -26.06 1.14
N ALA A 142 -6.40 -24.77 1.45
CA ALA A 142 -5.96 -24.19 2.71
C ALA A 142 -6.45 -25.03 3.91
N LEU A 143 -5.60 -25.13 4.92
CA LEU A 143 -5.88 -25.91 6.13
C LEU A 143 -7.18 -25.44 6.80
N ASP A 144 -7.96 -26.39 7.33
CA ASP A 144 -9.31 -26.10 7.82
C ASP A 144 -9.36 -25.04 8.91
N PHE A 145 -8.37 -24.97 9.81
CA PHE A 145 -8.32 -23.90 10.82
C PHE A 145 -8.22 -22.49 10.21
N ILE A 146 -7.68 -22.35 9.00
CA ILE A 146 -7.64 -21.08 8.25
C ILE A 146 -9.03 -20.77 7.68
N LYS A 147 -9.70 -21.76 7.10
CA LYS A 147 -11.09 -21.65 6.60
C LYS A 147 -12.04 -21.26 7.71
N TYR A 148 -11.98 -21.94 8.84
CA TYR A 148 -12.74 -21.60 10.04
C TYR A 148 -12.45 -20.18 10.53
N ARG A 149 -11.20 -19.73 10.52
CA ARG A 149 -10.86 -18.35 10.90
C ARG A 149 -11.48 -17.32 9.96
N HIS A 150 -11.47 -17.58 8.66
CA HIS A 150 -12.12 -16.70 7.68
C HIS A 150 -13.63 -16.64 7.89
N ILE A 151 -14.28 -17.80 8.07
CA ILE A 151 -15.72 -17.90 8.36
C ILE A 151 -16.08 -17.08 9.61
N ARG A 152 -15.33 -17.22 10.72
CA ARG A 152 -15.58 -16.46 11.95
C ARG A 152 -15.51 -14.95 11.73
N ASN A 153 -14.50 -14.47 10.99
CA ASN A 153 -14.36 -13.04 10.70
C ASN A 153 -15.47 -12.54 9.77
N CYS A 154 -15.88 -13.33 8.76
CA CYS A 154 -17.03 -13.00 7.91
C CYS A 154 -18.34 -12.96 8.69
N TYR A 155 -18.54 -13.88 9.65
CA TYR A 155 -19.72 -13.91 10.50
C TYR A 155 -19.76 -12.71 11.47
N ALA A 156 -18.62 -12.31 12.04
CA ALA A 156 -18.50 -11.08 12.81
C ALA A 156 -18.79 -9.82 11.95
N CYS A 157 -18.45 -9.88 10.66
CA CYS A 157 -18.78 -8.84 9.69
C CYS A 157 -20.27 -8.76 9.40
N ASP A 158 -20.91 -9.85 9.00
CA ASP A 158 -22.36 -9.97 8.83
C ASP A 158 -22.74 -11.45 8.93
N PRO A 159 -23.76 -11.85 9.71
CA PRO A 159 -24.14 -13.24 9.84
C PRO A 159 -24.39 -13.92 8.49
N ALA A 160 -25.09 -13.26 7.57
CA ALA A 160 -25.39 -13.84 6.25
C ALA A 160 -24.14 -13.99 5.38
N TYR A 161 -23.12 -13.15 5.58
CA TYR A 161 -21.82 -13.31 4.92
C TYR A 161 -21.09 -14.55 5.45
N GLY A 162 -21.01 -14.71 6.77
CA GLY A 162 -20.41 -15.90 7.39
C GLY A 162 -21.07 -17.21 6.93
N GLU A 163 -22.40 -17.26 6.95
CA GLU A 163 -23.18 -18.42 6.50
C GLU A 163 -22.95 -18.75 5.01
N GLY A 164 -22.97 -17.73 4.15
CA GLY A 164 -22.75 -17.91 2.72
C GLY A 164 -21.36 -18.49 2.41
N VAL A 165 -20.32 -17.97 3.07
CA VAL A 165 -18.95 -18.47 2.91
C VAL A 165 -18.79 -19.87 3.48
N ALA A 166 -19.31 -20.15 4.67
CA ALA A 166 -19.25 -21.48 5.28
C ALA A 166 -19.90 -22.54 4.38
N LYS A 167 -21.12 -22.25 3.88
CA LYS A 167 -21.83 -23.12 2.95
C LYS A 167 -21.05 -23.37 1.66
N ALA A 168 -20.47 -22.34 1.06
CA ALA A 168 -19.67 -22.49 -0.16
C ALA A 168 -18.41 -23.33 0.04
N LEU A 169 -17.85 -23.34 1.26
CA LEU A 169 -16.72 -24.18 1.65
C LEU A 169 -17.14 -25.61 2.08
N GLY A 170 -18.43 -25.91 2.15
CA GLY A 170 -18.92 -27.18 2.69
C GLY A 170 -18.70 -27.33 4.20
N MET A 171 -18.65 -26.22 4.92
CA MET A 171 -18.43 -26.12 6.37
C MET A 171 -19.63 -25.45 7.05
N THR A 172 -19.59 -25.37 8.39
CA THR A 172 -20.61 -24.67 9.18
C THR A 172 -20.00 -23.53 10.00
N VAL A 173 -20.82 -22.55 10.38
CA VAL A 173 -20.38 -21.47 11.26
C VAL A 173 -20.16 -22.01 12.69
N GLU A 174 -20.94 -23.00 13.10
CA GLU A 174 -20.82 -23.66 14.40
C GLU A 174 -19.45 -24.32 14.57
N ASP A 175 -19.01 -25.12 13.58
CA ASP A 175 -17.67 -25.73 13.59
C ASP A 175 -16.58 -24.65 13.58
N ALA A 176 -16.81 -23.57 12.82
CA ALA A 176 -15.88 -22.45 12.76
C ALA A 176 -15.70 -21.78 14.13
N ILE A 177 -16.78 -21.53 14.86
CA ILE A 177 -16.77 -20.96 16.22
C ILE A 177 -16.08 -21.92 17.18
N ALA A 178 -16.42 -23.21 17.16
CA ALA A 178 -15.83 -24.22 18.03
C ALA A 178 -14.30 -24.33 17.83
N ALA A 179 -13.84 -24.28 16.58
CA ALA A 179 -12.43 -24.36 16.21
C ALA A 179 -11.57 -23.19 16.72
N ARG A 180 -12.17 -22.10 17.23
CA ARG A 180 -11.40 -20.98 17.80
C ARG A 180 -10.58 -21.40 19.02
N THR A 181 -11.10 -22.32 19.82
CA THR A 181 -10.46 -22.75 21.09
C THR A 181 -9.17 -23.54 20.89
N THR A 182 -8.95 -24.08 19.69
CA THR A 182 -7.76 -24.85 19.30
C THR A 182 -7.00 -24.19 18.15
N ASP A 183 -7.32 -22.94 17.81
CA ASP A 183 -6.66 -22.22 16.72
C ASP A 183 -5.16 -22.03 17.04
N PRO A 184 -4.23 -22.42 16.15
CA PRO A 184 -2.80 -22.32 16.42
C PRO A 184 -2.29 -20.87 16.55
N ALA A 185 -3.10 -19.87 16.18
CA ALA A 185 -2.78 -18.46 16.35
C ALA A 185 -3.26 -17.87 17.69
N LEU A 186 -3.68 -18.69 18.66
CA LEU A 186 -4.05 -18.22 20.00
C LEU A 186 -2.94 -17.37 20.64
N GLY A 187 -3.34 -16.26 21.27
CA GLY A 187 -2.43 -15.26 21.85
C GLY A 187 -1.93 -14.20 20.87
N GLN A 188 -2.23 -14.31 19.58
CA GLN A 188 -1.91 -13.27 18.60
C GLN A 188 -2.97 -12.15 18.63
N PRO A 189 -2.58 -10.84 18.64
CA PRO A 189 -3.53 -9.73 18.77
C PRO A 189 -4.59 -9.62 17.66
N GLY A 190 -4.36 -10.27 16.52
CA GLY A 190 -5.28 -10.28 15.37
C GLY A 190 -6.24 -11.46 15.32
N LEU A 191 -6.12 -12.43 16.24
CA LEU A 191 -7.09 -13.50 16.37
C LEU A 191 -8.22 -13.00 17.27
N LEU A 192 -9.33 -12.61 16.64
CA LEU A 192 -10.56 -12.17 17.29
C LEU A 192 -11.31 -13.37 17.91
#